data_AF-A0A381F4U3-F1
#
_entry.id   AF-A0A381F4U3-F1
#
_cell.length_a   1.000
_cell.length_b   1.000
_cell.length_c   1.000
_cell.angle_alpha   90.00
_cell.angle_beta   90.00
_cell.angle_gamma   90.00
#
_symmetry.space_group_name_H-M   'P 1'
#
loop_
_entity.id
_entity.type
_entity.pdbx_description
1 polymer ?
#
loop_
_entity_poly.entity_id
_entity_poly.type
_entity_poly.pdbx_seq_one_letter_code
_entity_poly.pdbx_strand_id
1 'polypeptide(L)'
;MGLSLVWDTQDTYSDIDKFLLSTNKVNANSLSDLEYKERIITQLAMQELSKNEIKGDFDYNHLKQIHKFIFKDVYTWAGKDRYEEKFFKALHKGDSQFCVGVLIPQESKRIFDGLMEKELLKSGFGGLNSAFKDADFSLLNDEKDRLEFLIKNCIK
;
A
#
# COMPACT_ATOMS: atom_id res chain seq x y z
N MET A 1 36.44 -19.07 14.92
CA MET A 1 35.28 -18.36 15.52
C MET A 1 34.40 -17.91 14.38
N GLY A 2 33.28 -18.61 14.15
CA GLY A 2 32.35 -18.29 13.07
C GLY A 2 31.62 -16.98 13.37
N LEU A 3 31.65 -16.05 12.42
CA LEU A 3 30.77 -14.89 12.41
C LEU A 3 29.34 -15.40 12.27
N SER A 4 28.60 -15.41 13.37
CA SER A 4 27.16 -15.63 13.35
C SER A 4 26.55 -14.48 12.58
N LEU A 5 26.20 -14.73 11.32
CA LEU A 5 25.47 -13.82 10.46
C LEU A 5 24.18 -13.40 11.19
N VAL A 6 24.01 -12.10 11.36
CA VAL A 6 22.87 -11.46 12.02
C VAL A 6 21.66 -11.55 11.10
N TRP A 7 21.07 -12.74 11.00
CA TRP A 7 19.82 -12.93 10.27
C TRP A 7 18.66 -12.69 11.24
N ASP A 8 17.90 -11.60 11.03
CA ASP A 8 16.55 -11.37 11.57
C ASP A 8 16.36 -11.60 13.10
N THR A 9 17.16 -10.93 13.94
CA THR A 9 16.81 -10.87 15.37
C THR A 9 15.62 -9.92 15.56
N GLN A 10 14.47 -10.41 16.04
CA GLN A 10 13.23 -9.64 16.21
C GLN A 10 13.39 -8.33 17.02
N ASP A 11 14.45 -8.22 17.83
CA ASP A 11 14.78 -7.03 18.61
C ASP A 11 15.10 -5.79 17.74
N THR A 12 15.48 -5.96 16.47
CA THR A 12 15.77 -4.85 15.54
C THR A 12 14.57 -4.40 14.71
N TYR A 13 13.41 -5.05 14.84
CA TYR A 13 12.23 -4.75 14.05
C TYR A 13 11.61 -3.41 14.42
N SER A 14 11.34 -2.61 13.38
CA SER A 14 10.62 -1.36 13.51
C SER A 14 9.17 -1.61 13.97
N ASP A 15 8.47 -0.54 14.35
CA ASP A 15 7.07 -0.66 14.73
C ASP A 15 6.19 -1.20 13.60
N ILE A 16 6.49 -0.84 12.36
CA ILE A 16 5.75 -1.32 11.20
C ILE A 16 6.04 -2.80 10.94
N ASP A 17 7.29 -3.25 11.08
CA ASP A 17 7.65 -4.66 10.92
C ASP A 17 6.89 -5.55 11.91
N LYS A 18 6.84 -5.12 13.18
CA LYS A 18 6.08 -5.79 14.24
C LYS A 18 4.57 -5.80 13.94
N PHE A 19 4.04 -4.68 13.44
CA PHE A 19 2.65 -4.59 13.01
C PHE A 19 2.34 -5.56 11.87
N LEU A 20 3.17 -5.60 10.83
CA LEU A 20 2.99 -6.49 9.68
C LEU A 20 3.03 -7.96 10.10
N LEU A 21 3.99 -8.35 10.94
CA LEU A 21 4.09 -9.72 11.44
C LEU A 21 2.92 -10.11 12.35
N SER A 22 2.48 -9.23 13.24
CA SER A 22 1.36 -9.53 14.16
C SER A 22 -0.01 -9.56 13.48
N THR A 23 -0.13 -9.02 12.27
CA THR A 23 -1.42 -8.89 11.55
C THR A 23 -1.52 -9.76 10.29
N ASN A 24 -0.49 -10.57 10.00
CA ASN A 24 -0.51 -11.45 8.83
C ASN A 24 -1.41 -12.68 9.03
N LYS A 25 -2.06 -13.13 7.96
CA LYS A 25 -2.90 -14.35 7.89
C LYS A 25 -2.15 -15.56 7.36
N VAL A 26 -0.94 -15.36 6.84
CA VAL A 26 -0.15 -16.37 6.11
C VAL A 26 0.78 -17.16 7.01
N ASN A 27 0.62 -17.00 8.33
CA ASN A 27 1.41 -17.62 9.39
C ASN A 27 2.92 -17.43 9.16
N ALA A 28 3.32 -16.24 8.71
CA ALA A 28 4.72 -15.88 8.59
C ALA A 28 5.27 -15.44 9.94
N ASN A 29 6.46 -15.93 10.27
CA ASN A 29 7.13 -15.66 11.56
C ASN A 29 8.40 -14.79 11.43
N SER A 30 8.79 -14.46 10.19
CA SER A 30 9.88 -13.54 9.86
C SER A 30 9.46 -12.62 8.71
N LEU A 31 10.14 -11.47 8.58
CA LEU A 31 9.86 -10.53 7.47
C LEU A 31 10.19 -11.15 6.11
N SER A 32 11.27 -11.94 6.04
CA SER A 32 11.66 -12.67 4.84
C SER A 32 10.60 -13.66 4.35
N ASP A 33 10.01 -14.44 5.26
CA ASP A 33 8.92 -15.37 4.93
C ASP A 33 7.62 -14.61 4.57
N LEU A 34 7.33 -13.53 5.30
CA LEU A 34 6.17 -12.69 5.03
C LEU A 34 6.26 -12.05 3.64
N GLU A 35 7.42 -11.50 3.29
CA GLU A 35 7.66 -10.88 1.97
C GLU A 35 7.47 -11.89 0.84
N TYR A 36 8.04 -13.10 0.98
CA TYR A 36 7.90 -14.15 -0.02
C TYR A 36 6.43 -14.54 -0.24
N LYS A 37 5.69 -14.81 0.85
CA LYS A 37 4.27 -15.21 0.79
C LYS A 37 3.37 -14.09 0.29
N GLU A 38 3.54 -12.87 0.81
CA GLU A 38 2.82 -11.67 0.37
C GLU A 38 2.99 -11.47 -1.13
N ARG A 39 4.25 -11.54 -1.62
CA ARG A 39 4.57 -11.31 -3.02
C ARG A 39 3.89 -12.32 -3.96
N ILE A 40 3.79 -13.58 -3.57
CA ILE A 40 3.11 -14.61 -4.39
C ILE A 40 1.60 -14.36 -4.42
N ILE A 41 0.99 -14.15 -3.26
CA ILE A 41 -0.47 -14.00 -3.12
C ILE A 41 -0.94 -12.73 -3.84
N THR A 42 -0.25 -11.60 -3.60
CA THR A 42 -0.61 -10.32 -4.22
C THR A 42 -0.44 -10.34 -5.73
N GLN A 43 0.58 -11.02 -6.28
CA GLN A 43 0.72 -11.19 -7.73
C GLN A 43 -0.46 -11.93 -8.36
N LEU A 44 -0.96 -13.00 -7.72
CA LEU A 44 -2.14 -13.72 -8.20
C LEU A 44 -3.38 -12.83 -8.13
N ALA A 45 -3.57 -12.09 -7.04
CA ALA A 45 -4.67 -11.14 -6.92
C ALA A 45 -4.60 -10.04 -8.00
N MET A 46 -3.42 -9.50 -8.30
CA MET A 46 -3.26 -8.52 -9.38
C MET A 46 -3.61 -9.09 -10.76
N GLN A 47 -3.26 -10.36 -11.04
CA GLN A 47 -3.65 -11.04 -12.27
C GLN A 47 -5.16 -11.28 -12.38
N GLU A 48 -5.84 -11.47 -11.24
CA GLU A 48 -7.30 -11.58 -11.22
C GLU A 48 -7.96 -10.22 -11.43
N LEU A 49 -7.43 -9.18 -10.78
CA LEU A 49 -7.93 -7.81 -10.89
C LEU A 49 -7.81 -7.26 -12.32
N SER A 50 -6.75 -7.62 -13.06
CA SER A 50 -6.59 -7.21 -14.46
C SER A 50 -7.61 -7.85 -15.41
N LYS A 51 -8.19 -8.99 -15.02
CA LYS A 51 -9.26 -9.66 -15.78
C LYS A 51 -10.64 -9.18 -15.35
N ASN A 52 -10.81 -8.96 -14.05
CA ASN A 52 -12.06 -8.57 -13.41
C ASN A 52 -11.82 -7.33 -12.55
N GLU A 53 -11.87 -6.16 -13.18
CA GLU A 53 -11.67 -4.91 -12.47
C GLU A 53 -12.78 -4.68 -11.42
N ILE A 54 -12.40 -4.07 -10.30
CA ILE A 54 -13.37 -3.56 -9.34
C ILE A 54 -13.93 -2.27 -9.93
N LYS A 55 -15.25 -2.19 -10.05
CA LYS A 55 -15.92 -0.99 -10.56
C LYS A 55 -15.97 0.06 -9.44
N GLY A 56 -15.61 1.30 -9.78
CA GLY A 56 -15.72 2.45 -8.88
C GLY A 56 -15.26 3.73 -9.53
N ASP A 57 -15.49 4.85 -8.84
CA ASP A 57 -15.29 6.21 -9.37
C ASP A 57 -13.90 6.79 -9.05
N PHE A 58 -12.93 5.90 -8.77
CA PHE A 58 -11.59 6.28 -8.29
C PHE A 58 -11.61 7.21 -7.06
N ASP A 59 -12.60 7.03 -6.19
CA ASP A 59 -12.65 7.68 -4.89
C ASP A 59 -11.83 6.90 -3.85
N TYR A 60 -11.78 7.43 -2.62
CA TYR A 60 -11.02 6.79 -1.55
C TYR A 60 -11.57 5.39 -1.20
N ASN A 61 -12.89 5.21 -1.29
CA ASN A 61 -13.53 3.94 -1.03
C ASN A 61 -13.16 2.89 -2.10
N HIS A 62 -13.06 3.29 -3.37
CA HIS A 62 -12.60 2.44 -4.45
C HIS A 62 -11.16 1.98 -4.22
N LEU A 63 -10.26 2.88 -3.80
CA LEU A 63 -8.89 2.51 -3.42
C LEU A 63 -8.88 1.48 -2.26
N LYS A 64 -9.73 1.66 -1.25
CA LYS A 64 -9.86 0.69 -0.14
C LYS A 64 -10.37 -0.66 -0.62
N GLN A 65 -11.28 -0.71 -1.59
CA GLN A 65 -11.76 -1.96 -2.18
C GLN A 65 -10.66 -2.69 -2.95
N ILE A 66 -9.86 -1.97 -3.74
CA ILE A 66 -8.68 -2.53 -4.44
C ILE A 66 -7.68 -3.07 -3.42
N HIS A 67 -7.38 -2.31 -2.37
CA HIS A 67 -6.50 -2.76 -1.30
C HIS A 67 -7.02 -4.03 -0.62
N LYS A 68 -8.32 -4.07 -0.29
CA LYS A 68 -8.95 -5.27 0.25
C LYS A 68 -8.75 -6.46 -0.67
N PHE A 69 -9.01 -6.30 -1.96
CA PHE A 69 -8.93 -7.39 -2.91
C PHE A 69 -7.53 -7.99 -3.00
N ILE A 70 -6.50 -7.14 -3.01
CA ILE A 70 -5.10 -7.56 -3.16
C ILE A 70 -4.58 -8.22 -1.87
N PHE A 71 -4.97 -7.72 -0.70
CA PHE A 71 -4.41 -8.14 0.58
C PHE A 71 -5.33 -8.99 1.46
N LYS A 72 -6.56 -9.29 1.01
CA LYS A 72 -7.57 -10.05 1.81
C LYS A 72 -7.01 -11.34 2.39
N ASP A 73 -6.12 -12.00 1.67
CA ASP A 73 -5.53 -13.29 2.06
C ASP A 73 -4.19 -13.14 2.78
N VAL A 74 -3.63 -11.93 2.84
CA VAL A 74 -2.33 -11.63 3.50
C VAL A 74 -2.52 -10.99 4.87
N TYR A 75 -3.43 -10.02 5.01
CA TYR A 75 -3.55 -9.19 6.22
C TYR A 75 -4.97 -9.16 6.79
N THR A 76 -5.09 -9.09 8.12
CA THR A 76 -6.37 -8.94 8.84
C THR A 76 -7.04 -7.60 8.58
N TRP A 77 -6.25 -6.57 8.25
CA TRP A 77 -6.69 -5.20 8.01
C TRP A 77 -6.84 -4.86 6.52
N ALA A 78 -6.86 -5.86 5.64
CA ALA A 78 -7.10 -5.64 4.22
C ALA A 78 -8.39 -4.81 3.99
N GLY A 79 -8.25 -3.73 3.23
CA GLY A 79 -9.30 -2.74 2.99
C GLY A 79 -9.42 -1.62 4.02
N LYS A 80 -8.55 -1.58 5.03
CA LYS A 80 -8.46 -0.49 5.99
C LYS A 80 -7.17 0.30 5.82
N ASP A 81 -7.20 1.55 6.23
CA ASP A 81 -6.03 2.42 6.28
C ASP A 81 -5.32 2.38 7.64
N ARG A 82 -4.18 3.07 7.75
CA ARG A 82 -3.40 3.14 8.98
C ARG A 82 -4.12 3.90 10.11
N TYR A 83 -5.08 4.78 9.80
CA TYR A 83 -5.87 5.46 10.83
C TYR A 83 -6.85 4.48 11.49
N GLU A 84 -7.56 3.69 10.70
CA GLU A 84 -8.51 2.67 11.18
C GLU A 84 -7.82 1.58 12.01
N GLU A 85 -6.57 1.24 11.67
CA GLU A 85 -5.72 0.32 12.44
C GLU A 85 -4.94 1.00 13.58
N LYS A 86 -5.21 2.28 13.85
CA LYS A 86 -4.59 3.08 14.92
C LYS A 86 -3.05 3.14 14.83
N PHE A 87 -2.50 2.96 13.64
CA PHE A 87 -1.09 3.11 13.35
C PHE A 87 -0.79 4.58 12.97
N PHE A 88 -0.56 5.42 13.98
CA PHE A 88 -0.40 6.87 13.77
C PHE A 88 1.03 7.34 13.50
N LYS A 89 2.02 6.45 13.62
CA LYS A 89 3.42 6.78 13.42
C LYS A 89 3.68 7.19 11.96
N ALA A 90 4.64 8.10 11.77
CA ALA A 90 5.16 8.42 10.45
C ALA A 90 5.86 7.18 9.88
N LEU A 91 5.69 6.96 8.59
CA LEU A 91 6.46 5.98 7.84
C LEU A 91 7.40 6.74 6.91
N HIS A 92 8.55 6.14 6.63
CA HIS A 92 9.58 6.71 5.77
C HIS A 92 9.98 5.69 4.72
N LYS A 93 10.30 6.17 3.52
CA LYS A 93 10.89 5.40 2.44
C LYS A 93 12.04 6.21 1.85
N GLY A 94 13.27 5.84 2.22
CA GLY A 94 14.42 6.70 2.00
C GLY A 94 14.22 8.04 2.71
N ASP A 95 14.45 9.13 1.99
CA ASP A 95 14.28 10.50 2.52
C ASP A 95 12.83 10.99 2.47
N SER A 96 11.93 10.24 1.83
CA SER A 96 10.52 10.59 1.70
C SER A 96 9.72 10.13 2.92
N GLN A 97 8.98 11.07 3.53
CA GLN A 97 8.07 10.78 4.63
C GLN A 97 6.63 10.68 4.14
N PHE A 98 5.91 9.66 4.61
CA PHE A 98 4.48 9.49 4.37
C PHE A 98 3.62 10.34 5.32
N CYS A 99 2.36 10.54 4.93
CA CYS A 99 1.36 11.15 5.80
C CYS A 99 1.29 10.42 7.15
N VAL A 100 1.34 11.16 8.26
CA VAL A 100 1.15 10.59 9.59
C VAL A 100 -0.27 10.01 9.70
N GLY A 101 -0.42 8.87 10.36
CA GLY A 101 -1.68 8.11 10.31
C GLY A 101 -2.91 8.92 10.76
N VAL A 102 -2.73 9.82 11.75
CA VAL A 102 -3.81 10.69 12.26
C VAL A 102 -4.40 11.63 11.19
N LEU A 103 -3.62 12.00 10.17
CA LEU A 103 -4.04 12.92 9.12
C LEU A 103 -4.63 12.23 7.89
N ILE A 104 -4.60 10.89 7.82
CA ILE A 104 -5.10 10.14 6.66
C ILE A 104 -6.56 10.47 6.32
N PRO A 105 -7.52 10.52 7.28
CA PRO A 105 -8.91 10.82 6.94
C PRO A 105 -9.08 12.23 6.33
N GLN A 106 -8.31 13.21 6.84
CA GLN A 106 -8.35 14.58 6.34
C GLN A 106 -7.71 14.69 4.94
N GLU A 107 -6.52 14.12 4.77
CA GLU A 107 -5.76 14.22 3.53
C GLU A 107 -6.39 13.39 2.40
N SER A 108 -6.91 12.20 2.69
CA SER A 108 -7.65 11.41 1.70
C SER A 108 -8.86 12.20 1.18
N LYS A 109 -9.66 12.78 2.07
CA LYS A 109 -10.78 13.64 1.68
C LYS A 109 -10.32 14.81 0.80
N ARG A 110 -9.30 15.56 1.23
CA ARG A 110 -8.77 16.72 0.48
C ARG A 110 -8.31 16.33 -0.93
N ILE A 111 -7.61 15.20 -1.06
CA ILE A 111 -7.07 14.73 -2.34
C ILE A 111 -8.20 14.26 -3.25
N PHE A 112 -9.05 13.35 -2.79
CA PHE A 112 -10.08 12.75 -3.63
C PHE A 112 -11.19 13.74 -4.01
N ASP A 113 -11.57 14.66 -3.12
CA ASP A 113 -12.52 15.73 -3.45
C ASP A 113 -11.93 16.68 -4.51
N GLY A 114 -10.66 17.08 -4.35
CA GLY A 114 -9.99 17.97 -5.30
C GLY A 114 -9.73 17.33 -6.67
N LEU A 115 -9.55 16.02 -6.71
CA LEU A 115 -9.41 15.25 -7.95
C LEU A 115 -10.75 15.15 -8.71
N MET A 116 -11.85 15.00 -7.99
CA MET A 116 -13.21 15.01 -8.56
C MET A 116 -13.59 16.39 -9.10
N GLU A 117 -13.28 17.46 -8.36
CA GLU A 117 -13.55 18.85 -8.76
C GLU A 117 -12.82 19.23 -10.06
N LYS A 118 -11.59 18.75 -10.24
CA LYS A 118 -10.78 19.04 -11.44
C LYS A 118 -11.08 18.12 -12.63
N GLU A 119 -12.07 17.23 -12.51
CA GLU A 119 -12.38 16.16 -13.49
C GLU A 119 -11.19 15.27 -13.89
N LEU A 120 -10.08 15.31 -13.15
CA LEU A 120 -8.85 14.59 -13.49
C LEU A 120 -9.04 13.08 -13.42
N LEU A 121 -10.01 12.60 -12.62
CA LEU A 121 -10.36 11.19 -12.50
C LEU A 121 -11.30 10.69 -13.61
N LYS A 122 -11.94 11.58 -14.39
CA LYS A 122 -12.86 11.19 -15.47
C LYS A 122 -12.17 10.55 -16.67
N SER A 123 -10.84 10.63 -16.74
CA SER A 123 -10.00 10.10 -17.83
C SER A 123 -9.36 8.75 -17.52
N GLY A 124 -9.74 8.09 -16.42
CA GLY A 124 -9.12 6.84 -15.97
C GLY A 124 -7.67 7.02 -15.52
N PHE A 125 -6.87 5.95 -15.51
CA PHE A 125 -5.46 5.96 -15.06
C PHE A 125 -4.57 6.99 -15.80
N GLY A 126 -4.99 7.49 -16.96
CA GLY A 126 -4.29 8.55 -17.70
C GLY A 126 -4.23 9.90 -16.98
N GLY A 127 -5.24 10.24 -16.16
CA GLY A 127 -5.30 11.48 -15.39
C GLY A 127 -4.42 11.50 -14.14
N LEU A 128 -3.99 10.34 -13.66
CA LEU A 128 -3.06 10.23 -12.53
C LEU A 128 -1.66 10.75 -12.89
N ASN A 129 -1.24 10.61 -14.16
CA ASN A 129 0.05 11.11 -14.63
C ASN A 129 0.19 12.63 -14.52
N SER A 130 -0.92 13.39 -14.60
CA SER A 130 -0.88 14.85 -14.49
C SER A 130 -1.02 15.34 -13.05
N ALA A 131 -1.76 14.62 -12.20
CA ALA A 131 -1.99 14.97 -10.80
C ALA A 131 -0.79 14.68 -9.88
N PHE A 132 0.06 13.71 -10.23
CA PHE A 132 1.20 13.26 -9.41
C PHE A 132 2.57 13.59 -10.01
N LYS A 133 2.66 14.66 -10.83
CA LYS A 133 3.92 15.11 -11.46
C LYS A 133 5.04 15.42 -10.47
N ASP A 134 4.73 15.70 -9.21
CA ASP A 134 5.71 16.02 -8.16
C ASP A 134 6.20 14.77 -7.39
N ALA A 135 5.64 13.60 -7.67
CA ALA A 135 5.99 12.34 -7.01
C ALA A 135 6.71 11.38 -7.97
N ASP A 136 7.76 11.86 -8.64
CA ASP A 136 8.68 11.09 -9.53
C ASP A 136 8.14 9.75 -10.08
N PHE A 137 7.03 9.83 -10.82
CA PHE A 137 6.41 8.68 -11.51
C PHE A 137 7.12 8.35 -12.82
N SER A 138 8.19 9.08 -13.16
CA SER A 138 8.94 8.96 -14.42
C SER A 138 9.67 7.61 -14.55
N LEU A 139 9.73 6.84 -13.47
CA LEU A 139 10.41 5.54 -13.37
C LEU A 139 9.46 4.32 -13.39
N LEU A 140 8.14 4.52 -13.51
CA LEU A 140 7.14 3.45 -13.40
C LEU A 140 6.51 3.17 -14.77
N ASN A 141 7.03 2.13 -15.43
CA ASN A 141 6.82 1.84 -16.85
C ASN A 141 5.56 0.99 -17.14
N ASP A 142 4.88 0.44 -16.14
CA ASP A 142 3.69 -0.40 -16.31
C ASP A 142 2.58 -0.11 -15.26
N GLU A 143 1.33 -0.39 -15.60
CA GLU A 143 0.13 -0.26 -14.74
C GLU A 143 0.30 -1.04 -13.41
N LYS A 144 1.03 -2.16 -13.48
CA LYS A 144 1.44 -2.99 -12.35
C LYS A 144 2.31 -2.25 -11.34
N ASP A 145 3.29 -1.46 -11.80
CA ASP A 145 4.21 -0.72 -10.94
C ASP A 145 3.51 0.45 -10.22
N ARG A 146 2.47 1.00 -10.86
CA ARG A 146 1.67 2.11 -10.33
C ARG A 146 0.70 1.64 -9.25
N LEU A 147 0.11 0.45 -9.43
CA LEU A 147 -0.69 -0.20 -8.40
C LEU A 147 0.19 -0.60 -7.21
N GLU A 148 1.37 -1.19 -7.48
CA GLU A 148 2.34 -1.54 -6.45
C GLU A 148 2.83 -0.31 -5.68
N PHE A 149 2.99 0.83 -6.35
CA PHE A 149 3.27 2.12 -5.73
C PHE A 149 2.10 2.61 -4.85
N LEU A 150 0.85 2.64 -5.34
CA LEU A 150 -0.30 3.06 -4.53
C LEU A 150 -0.47 2.17 -3.29
N ILE A 151 -0.23 0.87 -3.44
CA ILE A 151 -0.22 -0.10 -2.37
C ILE A 151 0.90 0.17 -1.35
N LYS A 152 2.12 0.44 -1.82
CA LYS A 152 3.31 0.70 -0.99
C LYS A 152 3.40 2.12 -0.41
N ASN A 153 2.56 3.06 -0.85
CA ASN A 153 2.67 4.47 -0.45
C ASN A 153 1.37 5.02 0.18
N CYS A 154 0.21 4.41 -0.09
CA CYS A 154 -1.04 4.81 0.55
C CYS A 154 -1.43 3.90 1.72
N ILE A 155 -1.00 2.63 1.72
CA ILE A 155 -1.59 1.63 2.62
C ILE A 155 -0.57 0.66 3.27
N LYS A 156 0.63 0.45 2.70
CA LYS A 156 1.79 -0.09 3.43
C LYS A 156 2.76 1.03 3.82
#